data_AF-A0A2D7INR7-F1
#
_entry.id   AF-A0A2D7INR7-F1
#
_cell.length_a   1.000
_cell.length_b   1.000
_cell.length_c   1.000
_cell.angle_alpha   90.00
_cell.angle_beta   90.00
_cell.angle_gamma   90.00
#
_symmetry.space_group_name_H-M   'P 1'
#
loop_
_entity.id
_entity.type
_entity.pdbx_description
1 polymer ?
#
loop_
_entity_poly.entity_id
_entity_poly.type
_entity_poly.pdbx_seq_one_letter_code
_entity_poly.pdbx_strand_id
1 'polypeptide(L)'
;MASRSVKNVIKESFWMAIDAIRENKLRSSLTLLGISIGVFSVIGVMTAIRTLESSVNSGLNVFATNTFVIQKYPEIEFGDRRGKYRNRKNITINQYKKLKSQAKIPLLISPGDGSWTRNVKYR
;
A
#
# COMPACT_ATOMS: atom_id res chain seq x y z
N MET A 1 -40.67 -31.20 21.91
CA MET A 1 -39.94 -32.49 22.01
C MET A 1 -38.93 -32.69 20.87
N ALA A 2 -39.23 -32.28 19.63
CA ALA A 2 -38.34 -32.42 18.45
C ALA A 2 -36.95 -31.76 18.59
N SER A 3 -36.83 -30.59 19.23
CA SER A 3 -35.54 -29.88 19.38
C SER A 3 -34.48 -30.68 20.16
N ARG A 4 -34.88 -31.48 21.16
CA ARG A 4 -33.94 -32.33 21.93
C ARG A 4 -33.41 -33.50 21.11
N SER A 5 -34.26 -34.08 20.26
CA SER A 5 -33.88 -35.18 19.36
C SER A 5 -32.88 -34.69 18.31
N VAL A 6 -33.13 -33.55 17.65
CA VAL A 6 -32.20 -32.97 16.66
C VAL A 6 -30.82 -32.69 17.27
N LYS A 7 -30.78 -32.14 18.49
CA LYS A 7 -29.52 -31.86 19.18
C LYS A 7 -28.72 -33.13 19.49
N ASN A 8 -29.42 -34.22 19.85
CA ASN A 8 -28.78 -35.51 20.11
C ASN A 8 -28.30 -36.17 18.81
N VAL A 9 -29.10 -36.13 17.74
CA VAL A 9 -28.73 -36.69 16.43
C VAL A 9 -27.50 -36.00 15.84
N ILE A 10 -27.41 -34.66 15.94
CA ILE A 10 -26.22 -33.93 15.48
C ILE A 10 -24.99 -34.32 16.32
N LYS A 11 -25.16 -34.47 17.63
CA LYS A 11 -24.07 -34.90 18.53
C LYS A 11 -23.60 -36.31 18.16
N GLU A 12 -24.51 -37.28 18.03
CA GLU A 12 -24.18 -38.66 17.65
C GLU A 12 -23.53 -38.73 16.27
N SER A 13 -24.07 -38.01 15.28
CA SER A 13 -23.49 -37.96 13.92
C SER A 13 -22.06 -37.40 13.92
N PHE A 14 -21.79 -36.38 14.75
CA PHE A 14 -20.45 -35.82 14.89
C PHE A 14 -19.46 -36.81 15.52
N TRP A 15 -19.88 -37.51 16.58
CA TRP A 15 -19.04 -38.54 17.20
C TRP A 15 -18.77 -39.70 16.24
N MET A 16 -19.79 -40.17 15.51
CA MET A 16 -19.63 -41.19 14.47
C MET A 16 -18.65 -40.77 13.37
N ALA A 17 -18.70 -39.50 12.92
CA ALA A 17 -17.77 -38.99 11.92
C ALA A 17 -16.32 -38.96 12.44
N ILE A 18 -16.10 -38.57 13.70
CA ILE A 18 -14.78 -38.59 14.34
C ILE A 18 -14.25 -40.02 14.45
N ASP A 19 -15.08 -40.97 14.84
CA ASP A 19 -14.69 -42.37 14.96
C ASP A 19 -14.31 -42.94 13.58
N ALA A 20 -15.06 -42.63 12.53
CA ALA A 20 -14.73 -43.03 11.16
C ALA A 20 -13.38 -42.46 10.66
N ILE A 21 -13.05 -41.21 11.03
CA ILE A 21 -11.74 -40.60 10.72
C ILE A 21 -10.61 -41.29 11.51
N ARG A 22 -10.87 -41.68 12.76
CA ARG A 22 -9.90 -42.39 13.61
C ARG A 22 -9.64 -43.82 13.16
N GLU A 23 -10.62 -44.49 12.57
CA GLU A 23 -10.46 -45.83 11.95
C GLU A 23 -9.55 -45.76 10.72
N ASN A 24 -9.71 -44.74 9.86
CA ASN A 24 -8.96 -44.61 8.60
C ASN A 24 -7.94 -43.46 8.61
N LYS A 25 -7.05 -43.43 9.60
CA LYS A 25 -6.11 -42.31 9.83
C LYS A 25 -5.29 -41.93 8.60
N LEU A 26 -4.75 -42.92 7.86
CA LEU A 26 -3.90 -42.66 6.69
C LEU A 26 -4.67 -42.03 5.53
N ARG A 27 -5.89 -42.50 5.26
CA ARG A 27 -6.73 -41.98 4.18
C ARG A 27 -7.17 -40.56 4.52
N SER A 28 -7.68 -40.34 5.73
CA SER A 28 -8.19 -39.05 6.15
C SER A 28 -7.08 -37.99 6.31
N SER A 29 -5.88 -38.37 6.74
CA SER A 29 -4.77 -37.42 6.83
C SER A 29 -4.25 -37.01 5.46
N LEU A 30 -4.11 -37.96 4.51
CA LEU A 30 -3.59 -37.67 3.18
C LEU A 30 -4.55 -36.78 2.37
N THR A 31 -5.87 -37.00 2.50
CA THR A 31 -6.87 -36.14 1.85
C THR A 31 -6.90 -34.73 2.45
N LEU A 32 -6.84 -34.63 3.78
CA LEU A 32 -6.78 -33.34 4.47
C LEU A 32 -5.51 -32.56 4.11
N LEU A 33 -4.36 -33.23 4.05
CA LEU A 33 -3.10 -32.63 3.63
C LEU A 33 -3.16 -32.14 2.19
N GLY A 34 -3.69 -32.94 1.27
CA GLY A 34 -3.83 -32.55 -0.14
C GLY A 34 -4.68 -31.28 -0.31
N ILE A 35 -5.85 -31.25 0.34
CA ILE A 35 -6.74 -30.07 0.31
C ILE A 35 -6.05 -28.86 0.97
N SER A 36 -5.40 -29.06 2.12
CA SER A 36 -4.73 -27.98 2.85
C SER A 36 -3.60 -27.36 2.03
N ILE A 37 -2.72 -28.17 1.45
CA ILE A 37 -1.61 -27.69 0.61
C ILE A 37 -2.14 -26.97 -0.62
N GLY A 38 -3.20 -27.50 -1.25
CA GLY A 38 -3.84 -26.86 -2.40
C GLY A 38 -4.36 -25.46 -2.09
N VAL A 39 -5.13 -25.32 -1.00
CA VAL A 39 -5.68 -24.03 -0.57
C VAL A 39 -4.57 -23.07 -0.14
N PHE A 40 -3.58 -23.54 0.62
CA PHE A 40 -2.44 -22.71 1.05
C PHE A 40 -1.64 -22.17 -0.14
N SER A 41 -1.37 -23.00 -1.16
CA SER A 41 -0.65 -22.59 -2.36
C SER A 41 -1.38 -21.46 -3.10
N VAL A 42 -2.69 -21.65 -3.33
CA VAL A 42 -3.52 -20.67 -4.02
C VAL A 42 -3.59 -19.34 -3.27
N ILE A 43 -3.80 -19.37 -1.94
CA ILE A 43 -3.81 -18.16 -1.11
C ILE A 43 -2.43 -17.48 -1.11
N GLY A 44 -1.35 -18.25 -1.02
CA GLY A 44 0.01 -17.75 -1.04
C GLY A 44 0.34 -16.98 -2.32
N VAL A 45 0.04 -17.58 -3.48
CA VAL A 45 0.26 -16.93 -4.79
C VAL A 45 -0.60 -15.69 -4.95
N MET A 46 -1.90 -15.75 -4.62
CA MET A 46 -2.77 -14.58 -4.70
C MET A 46 -2.27 -13.43 -3.82
N THR A 47 -1.78 -13.74 -2.63
CA THR A 47 -1.25 -12.73 -1.71
C THR A 47 0.03 -12.11 -2.27
N ALA A 48 0.97 -12.93 -2.76
CA ALA A 48 2.21 -12.46 -3.36
C ALA A 48 1.99 -11.55 -4.58
N ILE A 49 1.01 -11.89 -5.43
CA ILE A 49 0.63 -11.05 -6.57
C ILE A 49 0.10 -9.70 -6.08
N ARG A 50 -0.84 -9.71 -5.12
CA ARG A 50 -1.43 -8.48 -4.59
C ARG A 50 -0.40 -7.57 -3.91
N THR A 51 0.55 -8.14 -3.16
CA THR A 51 1.61 -7.36 -2.52
C THR A 51 2.57 -6.78 -3.55
N LEU A 52 2.90 -7.54 -4.59
CA LEU A 52 3.72 -7.05 -5.69
C LEU A 52 3.02 -5.91 -6.45
N GLU A 53 1.76 -6.09 -6.85
CA GLU A 53 0.94 -5.06 -7.48
C GLU A 53 0.87 -3.79 -6.63
N SER A 54 0.60 -3.93 -5.33
CA SER A 54 0.58 -2.80 -4.40
C SER A 54 1.93 -2.09 -4.31
N SER A 55 3.04 -2.85 -4.30
CA SER A 55 4.39 -2.30 -4.22
C SER A 55 4.78 -1.55 -5.50
N VAL A 56 4.47 -2.13 -6.66
CA VAL A 56 4.71 -1.52 -7.98
C VAL A 56 3.86 -0.26 -8.14
N ASN A 57 2.56 -0.34 -7.84
CA ASN A 57 1.66 0.81 -7.91
C ASN A 57 2.09 1.93 -6.95
N SER A 58 2.57 1.60 -5.76
CA SER A 58 3.09 2.58 -4.80
C SER A 58 4.37 3.24 -5.32
N GLY A 59 5.29 2.45 -5.88
CA GLY A 59 6.51 2.97 -6.50
C GLY A 59 6.18 3.94 -7.64
N LEU A 60 5.32 3.52 -8.58
CA LEU A 60 4.91 4.35 -9.72
C LEU A 60 4.10 5.60 -9.29
N ASN A 61 3.28 5.52 -8.25
CA ASN A 61 2.54 6.68 -7.73
C ASN A 61 3.45 7.78 -7.19
N VAL A 62 4.61 7.44 -6.62
CA VAL A 62 5.63 8.41 -6.21
C VAL A 62 6.24 9.11 -7.43
N PHE A 63 6.37 8.39 -8.55
CA PHE A 63 6.98 8.92 -9.78
C PHE A 63 6.01 9.74 -10.66
N ALA A 64 4.69 9.54 -10.59
CA ALA A 64 3.78 10.10 -11.60
C ALA A 64 2.65 11.02 -11.09
N THR A 65 2.02 10.75 -9.94
CA THR A 65 0.60 11.16 -9.82
C THR A 65 0.33 12.34 -8.88
N ASN A 66 1.12 12.57 -7.83
CA ASN A 66 0.75 13.55 -6.78
C ASN A 66 1.87 14.48 -6.30
N THR A 67 2.98 14.58 -7.04
CA THR A 67 4.10 15.45 -6.65
C THR A 67 3.98 16.81 -7.36
N PHE A 68 3.51 17.82 -6.63
CA PHE A 68 3.49 19.20 -7.12
C PHE A 68 4.81 19.91 -6.79
N VAL A 69 5.58 20.28 -7.81
CA VAL A 69 6.83 21.03 -7.65
C VAL A 69 6.58 22.51 -7.90
N ILE A 70 6.88 23.35 -6.90
CA ILE A 70 6.77 24.82 -7.00
C ILE A 70 8.18 25.41 -7.09
N GLN A 71 8.53 25.96 -8.25
CA GLN A 71 9.87 26.50 -8.50
C GLN A 71 9.83 27.75 -9.39
N LYS A 72 10.87 28.59 -9.29
CA LYS A 72 10.96 29.86 -10.03
C LYS A 72 11.13 29.66 -11.53
N TYR A 73 11.94 28.68 -11.92
CA TYR A 73 12.24 28.32 -13.30
C TYR A 73 11.55 26.99 -13.63
N PRO A 74 10.82 26.89 -14.75
CA PRO A 74 10.22 25.62 -15.15
C PRO A 74 11.30 24.60 -15.55
N GLU A 75 11.07 23.31 -15.26
CA GLU A 75 11.93 22.21 -15.71
C GLU A 75 11.88 22.01 -17.24
N ILE A 76 10.74 22.32 -17.85
CA ILE A 76 10.51 22.22 -19.30
C ILE A 76 10.10 23.61 -19.81
N GLU A 77 10.96 24.25 -20.59
CA GLU A 77 10.71 25.57 -21.17
C GLU A 77 10.24 25.43 -22.63
N PHE A 78 8.94 25.68 -22.88
CA PHE A 78 8.41 25.77 -24.24
C PHE A 78 8.52 27.22 -24.77
N GLY A 79 9.46 27.42 -25.70
CA GLY A 79 9.74 28.71 -26.37
C GLY A 79 10.72 29.62 -25.62
N ASP A 80 11.10 30.74 -26.24
CA ASP A 80 12.07 31.69 -25.66
C ASP A 80 11.39 32.67 -24.69
N ARG A 81 11.12 32.21 -23.47
CA ARG A 81 10.44 32.99 -22.41
C ARG A 81 11.37 33.34 -21.25
N ARG A 82 12.68 33.16 -21.42
CA ARG A 82 13.71 33.33 -20.38
C ARG A 82 13.67 34.67 -19.67
N GLY A 83 13.37 35.75 -20.40
CA GLY A 83 13.25 37.10 -19.84
C GLY A 83 12.13 37.26 -18.81
N LYS A 84 11.00 36.56 -18.99
CA LYS A 84 9.84 36.64 -18.07
C LYS A 84 10.12 35.93 -16.74
N TYR A 85 10.88 34.85 -16.75
CA TYR A 85 11.23 34.10 -15.55
C TYR A 85 12.34 34.77 -14.73
N ARG A 86 13.28 35.45 -15.40
CA ARG A 86 14.37 36.18 -14.75
C ARG A 86 13.88 37.29 -13.81
N ASN A 87 12.85 38.03 -14.23
CA ASN A 87 12.27 39.14 -13.46
C ASN A 87 11.31 38.68 -12.34
N ARG A 88 11.05 37.38 -12.18
CA ARG A 88 10.24 36.86 -11.06
C ARG A 88 11.00 36.97 -9.74
N LYS A 89 10.30 37.29 -8.65
CA LYS A 89 10.86 37.29 -7.29
C LYS A 89 11.27 35.87 -6.89
N ASN A 90 12.34 35.74 -6.10
CA ASN A 90 12.78 34.45 -5.57
C ASN A 90 11.82 33.93 -4.50
N ILE A 91 11.65 32.61 -4.45
CA ILE A 91 10.84 31.95 -3.42
C ILE A 91 11.59 32.06 -2.09
N THR A 92 10.93 32.60 -1.06
CA THR A 92 11.54 32.82 0.27
C THR A 92 11.08 31.75 1.26
N ILE A 93 11.90 31.41 2.25
CA ILE A 93 11.57 30.43 3.30
C ILE A 93 10.28 30.77 4.07
N ASN A 94 9.96 32.05 4.23
CA ASN A 94 8.72 32.50 4.87
C ASN A 94 7.47 32.12 4.05
N GLN A 95 7.57 32.11 2.72
CA GLN A 95 6.50 31.66 1.84
C GLN A 95 6.31 30.14 1.94
N TYR A 96 7.41 29.37 2.05
CA TYR A 96 7.35 27.93 2.34
C TYR A 96 6.65 27.66 3.68
N LYS A 97 7.04 28.35 4.76
CA LYS A 97 6.42 28.17 6.09
C LYS A 97 4.92 28.48 6.06
N LYS A 98 4.53 29.55 5.36
CA LYS A 98 3.12 29.91 5.16
C LYS A 98 2.36 28.84 4.37
N LEU A 99 2.92 28.38 3.26
CA LEU A 99 2.34 27.28 2.46
C LEU A 99 2.18 26.01 3.29
N LYS A 100 3.20 25.61 4.06
CA LYS A 100 3.15 24.45 4.95
C LYS A 100 2.03 24.54 5.98
N SER A 101 1.77 25.74 6.54
CA SER A 101 0.71 25.95 7.51
C SER A 101 -0.70 25.93 6.91
N GLN A 102 -0.83 26.27 5.63
CA GLN A 102 -2.13 26.39 4.94
C GLN A 102 -2.50 25.15 4.12
N ALA A 103 -1.50 24.37 3.68
CA ALA A 103 -1.70 23.19 2.87
C ALA A 103 -2.20 22.01 3.74
N LYS A 104 -3.42 21.57 3.47
CA LYS A 104 -4.07 20.42 4.15
C LYS A 104 -3.99 19.10 3.36
N ILE A 105 -3.67 19.18 2.07
CA ILE A 105 -3.78 18.09 1.10
C ILE A 105 -2.47 17.29 0.94
N PRO A 106 -1.27 17.90 0.93
CA PRO A 106 -0.05 17.14 0.74
C PRO A 106 0.32 16.37 2.01
N LEU A 107 0.66 15.08 1.88
CA LEU A 107 1.22 14.28 2.96
C LEU A 107 2.61 14.75 3.39
N LEU A 108 3.40 15.36 2.49
CA LEU A 108 4.75 15.84 2.76
C LEU A 108 5.04 17.11 1.95
N ILE A 109 5.63 18.12 2.60
CA ILE A 109 6.04 19.38 1.97
C ILE A 109 7.49 19.68 2.39
N SER A 110 8.42 19.57 1.44
CA SER A 110 9.85 19.81 1.67
C SER A 110 10.35 21.03 0.89
N PRO A 111 11.19 21.90 1.48
CA PRO A 111 11.89 22.94 0.74
C PRO A 111 13.18 22.35 0.14
N GLY A 112 13.38 22.51 -1.17
CA GLY A 112 14.64 22.19 -1.86
C GLY A 112 15.35 23.46 -2.32
N ASP A 113 16.67 23.52 -2.15
CA ASP A 113 17.53 24.53 -2.79
C ASP A 113 18.39 23.82 -3.85
N GLY A 114 18.35 24.31 -5.09
CA GLY A 114 19.15 23.81 -6.21
C GLY A 114 20.56 24.38 -6.26
N SER A 115 21.00 25.10 -5.22
CA SER A 115 22.37 25.60 -5.12
C SER A 115 23.33 24.49 -4.70
N TRP A 116 24.29 24.16 -5.57
CA TRP A 116 25.31 23.13 -5.28
C TRP A 116 26.25 23.47 -4.12
N THR A 117 26.21 24.70 -3.57
CA THR A 117 27.10 25.15 -2.48
C THR A 117 26.63 26.45 -1.81
N ARG A 118 25.42 26.52 -1.24
CA ARG A 118 25.15 27.55 -0.22
C ARG A 118 24.49 26.98 1.02
N ASN A 119 25.23 27.02 2.12
CA ASN A 119 24.72 26.78 3.46
C ASN A 119 23.53 27.71 3.73
N VAL A 120 22.33 27.12 3.81
CA VAL A 120 21.13 27.80 4.30
C VAL A 120 21.34 28.03 5.80
N LYS A 121 21.87 29.20 6.14
CA LYS A 121 22.07 29.61 7.53
C LYS A 121 20.70 29.99 8.11
N TYR A 122 20.15 29.11 8.95
CA TYR A 122 18.98 29.43 9.76
C TYR A 122 19.36 30.53 10.77
N ARG A 123 18.57 31.60 10.80
CA ARG A 123 18.57 32.60 11.86
C ARG A 123 17.18 32.61 12.49
#